data_AF-A0A525CVX3-F1
#
_entry.id   AF-A0A525CVX3-F1
#
_cell.length_a   1.000
_cell.length_b   1.000
_cell.length_c   1.000
_cell.angle_alpha   90.00
_cell.angle_beta   90.00
_cell.angle_gamma   90.00
#
_symmetry.space_group_name_H-M   'P 1'
#
loop_
_entity.id
_entity.type
_entity.pdbx_description
1 polymer ?
#
loop_
_entity_poly.entity_id
_entity_poly.type
_entity_poly.pdbx_seq_one_letter_code
_entity_poly.pdbx_strand_id
1 'polypeptide(L)'
;MTDTKQDYGWDPSMGTSLYDKIRQDMKTAMVKKDTLVRDTMRLIIGAFPTLTVNITLESGKKTTRVKTPEEITDDDLCNIIRKFIKSEKTVLEHKNETSSDYLELLNAYLPRMATPEEIEQWIRDHVDFENLNSPMQAMGTVMKHFGKQADGNQVKEVLKNFTP
;
A
#
# COMPACT_ATOMS: atom_id res chain seq x y z
N MET A 1 -17.64 -18.90 11.44
CA MET A 1 -18.61 -17.85 11.10
C MET A 1 -17.81 -16.69 10.54
N THR A 2 -17.59 -16.67 9.22
CA THR A 2 -16.72 -15.69 8.54
C THR A 2 -17.38 -15.31 7.23
N ASP A 3 -18.43 -14.48 7.31
CA ASP A 3 -19.23 -14.04 6.16
C ASP A 3 -19.36 -12.50 6.15
N THR A 4 -18.32 -11.80 6.63
CA THR A 4 -18.28 -10.32 6.66
C THR A 4 -17.24 -9.74 5.69
N LYS A 5 -16.49 -10.59 4.97
CA LYS A 5 -15.32 -10.17 4.16
C LYS A 5 -15.65 -9.59 2.77
N GLN A 6 -16.92 -9.52 2.34
CA GLN A 6 -17.27 -9.04 0.98
C GLN A 6 -17.71 -7.57 0.88
N ASP A 7 -17.91 -6.85 1.98
CA ASP A 7 -18.48 -5.50 1.92
C ASP A 7 -17.44 -4.36 1.84
N TYR A 8 -16.21 -4.60 2.28
CA TYR A 8 -15.17 -3.56 2.44
C TYR A 8 -13.85 -3.99 1.81
N GLY A 9 -13.06 -3.01 1.40
CA GLY A 9 -11.76 -3.21 0.76
C GLY A 9 -11.67 -2.50 -0.59
N TRP A 10 -10.47 -2.43 -1.14
CA TRP A 10 -10.22 -1.72 -2.39
C TRP A 10 -9.16 -2.42 -3.22
N ASP A 11 -9.37 -2.44 -4.53
CA ASP A 11 -8.39 -2.88 -5.51
C ASP A 11 -8.39 -1.91 -6.70
N PRO A 12 -7.22 -1.61 -7.31
CA PRO A 12 -7.13 -0.74 -8.48
C PRO A 12 -8.05 -1.14 -9.65
N SER A 13 -8.40 -2.43 -9.78
CA SER A 13 -9.29 -2.93 -10.83
C SER A 13 -10.78 -2.55 -10.64
N MET A 14 -11.17 -2.03 -9.48
CA MET A 14 -12.56 -1.68 -9.18
C MET A 14 -13.08 -0.43 -9.94
N GLY A 15 -12.20 0.31 -10.63
CA GLY A 15 -12.56 1.51 -11.39
C GLY A 15 -12.99 2.71 -10.52
N THR A 16 -12.85 2.62 -9.19
CA THR A 16 -13.11 3.70 -8.23
C THR A 16 -11.81 4.07 -7.53
N SER A 17 -11.60 5.35 -7.24
CA SER A 17 -10.40 5.79 -6.52
C SER A 17 -10.41 5.27 -5.08
N LEU A 18 -9.23 5.06 -4.50
CA LEU A 18 -9.11 4.68 -3.08
C LEU A 18 -9.67 5.80 -2.18
N TYR A 19 -9.52 7.06 -2.61
CA TYR A 19 -10.08 8.22 -1.94
C TYR A 19 -11.60 8.12 -1.80
N ASP A 20 -12.29 7.83 -2.90
CA ASP A 20 -13.75 7.71 -2.92
C ASP A 20 -14.21 6.46 -2.18
N LYS A 21 -13.50 5.34 -2.34
CA LYS A 21 -13.83 4.09 -1.66
C LYS A 21 -13.78 4.23 -0.14
N ILE A 22 -12.73 4.84 0.42
CA ILE A 22 -12.63 5.09 1.87
C ILE A 22 -13.82 5.92 2.38
N ARG A 23 -14.24 6.93 1.63
CA ARG A 23 -15.39 7.77 2.00
C ARG A 23 -16.72 7.02 1.88
N GLN A 24 -16.89 6.22 0.85
CA GLN A 24 -18.08 5.38 0.65
C GLN A 24 -18.20 4.33 1.76
N ASP A 25 -17.11 3.66 2.09
CA ASP A 25 -17.08 2.59 3.10
C ASP A 25 -17.22 3.15 4.51
N MET A 26 -16.68 4.35 4.78
CA MET A 26 -16.98 5.07 6.02
C MET A 26 -18.48 5.32 6.19
N LYS A 27 -19.17 5.81 5.14
CA LYS A 27 -20.62 6.05 5.19
C LYS A 27 -21.38 4.74 5.43
N THR A 28 -21.02 3.70 4.69
CA THR A 28 -21.61 2.37 4.81
C THR A 28 -21.43 1.81 6.22
N ALA A 29 -20.23 1.92 6.79
CA ALA A 29 -19.91 1.50 8.15
C ALA A 29 -20.68 2.29 9.21
N MET A 30 -20.89 3.60 9.01
CA MET A 30 -21.75 4.41 9.90
C MET A 30 -23.20 3.93 9.90
N VAL A 31 -23.75 3.55 8.74
CA VAL A 31 -25.13 3.03 8.62
C VAL A 31 -25.23 1.63 9.24
N LYS A 32 -24.28 0.74 8.93
CA LYS A 32 -24.22 -0.63 9.45
C LYS A 32 -23.77 -0.71 10.92
N LYS A 33 -23.38 0.43 11.52
CA LYS A 33 -22.79 0.54 12.87
C LYS A 33 -21.54 -0.31 13.06
N ASP A 34 -20.78 -0.52 11.98
CA ASP A 34 -19.49 -1.19 12.03
C ASP A 34 -18.43 -0.21 12.57
N THR A 35 -18.13 -0.32 13.85
CA THR A 35 -17.24 0.62 14.54
C THR A 35 -15.79 0.48 14.11
N LEU A 36 -15.32 -0.75 13.87
CA LEU A 36 -13.94 -1.02 13.45
C LEU A 36 -13.66 -0.34 12.10
N VAL A 37 -14.53 -0.57 11.12
CA VAL A 37 -14.36 0.00 9.78
C VAL A 37 -14.51 1.51 9.81
N ARG A 38 -15.55 2.01 10.49
CA ARG A 38 -15.79 3.45 10.64
C ARG A 38 -14.58 4.16 11.23
N ASP A 39 -14.04 3.66 12.33
CA ASP A 39 -12.96 4.32 13.05
C ASP A 39 -11.64 4.23 12.27
N THR A 40 -11.40 3.10 11.58
CA THR A 40 -10.26 2.95 10.66
C THR A 40 -10.33 3.94 9.50
N MET A 41 -11.48 4.06 8.82
CA MET A 41 -11.62 5.01 7.71
C MET A 41 -11.48 6.46 8.18
N ARG A 42 -12.02 6.80 9.36
CA ARG A 42 -11.83 8.13 9.98
C ARG A 42 -10.37 8.42 10.30
N LEU A 43 -9.63 7.43 10.79
CA LEU A 43 -8.20 7.57 11.06
C LEU A 43 -7.43 7.84 9.77
N ILE A 44 -7.73 7.14 8.67
CA ILE A 44 -7.11 7.37 7.36
C ILE A 44 -7.44 8.78 6.85
N ILE A 45 -8.71 9.20 6.90
CA ILE A 45 -9.12 10.56 6.51
C ILE A 45 -8.44 11.62 7.39
N GLY A 46 -8.29 11.35 8.68
CA GLY A 46 -7.60 12.24 9.63
C GLY A 46 -6.11 12.42 9.32
N ALA A 47 -5.51 11.52 8.53
CA ALA A 47 -4.12 11.64 8.09
C ALA A 47 -3.95 12.46 6.80
N PHE A 48 -5.02 12.86 6.10
CA PHE A 48 -4.94 13.64 4.86
C PHE A 48 -4.17 14.97 5.01
N PRO A 49 -4.26 15.71 6.13
CA PRO A 49 -3.46 16.93 6.32
C PRO A 49 -1.95 16.72 6.28
N THR A 50 -1.48 15.46 6.43
CA THR A 50 -0.06 15.13 6.30
C THR A 50 0.42 15.06 4.84
N LEU A 51 -0.52 14.98 3.88
CA LEU A 51 -0.23 14.97 2.46
C LEU A 51 -0.03 16.40 1.97
N THR A 52 1.19 16.73 1.58
CA THR A 52 1.56 18.09 1.16
C THR A 52 2.20 18.14 -0.21
N VAL A 53 2.13 19.30 -0.85
CA VAL A 53 2.83 19.64 -2.08
C VAL A 53 3.76 20.82 -1.83
N ASN A 54 4.93 20.77 -2.47
CA ASN A 54 5.90 21.85 -2.44
C ASN A 54 5.41 23.00 -3.31
N ILE A 55 5.49 24.22 -2.78
CA ILE A 55 5.15 25.46 -3.48
C ILE A 55 6.26 26.48 -3.32
N THR A 56 6.38 27.38 -4.29
CA THR A 56 7.31 28.51 -4.25
C THR A 56 6.48 29.78 -4.16
N LEU A 57 6.69 30.57 -3.11
CA LEU A 57 6.02 31.87 -2.94
C LEU A 57 6.58 32.90 -3.91
N GLU A 58 5.85 34.00 -4.11
CA GLU A 58 6.31 35.15 -4.93
C GLU A 58 7.66 35.72 -4.45
N SER A 59 7.97 35.57 -3.16
CA SER A 59 9.26 35.94 -2.56
C SER A 59 10.41 34.98 -2.87
N GLY A 60 10.18 33.92 -3.66
CA GLY A 60 11.15 32.86 -3.96
C GLY A 60 11.35 31.83 -2.85
N LYS A 61 10.68 31.99 -1.69
CA LYS A 61 10.77 31.06 -0.56
C LYS A 61 9.98 29.77 -0.87
N LYS A 62 10.65 28.62 -0.75
CA LYS A 62 10.01 27.30 -0.82
C LYS A 62 9.26 27.02 0.48
N THR A 63 8.01 26.58 0.37
CA THR A 63 7.17 26.15 1.48
C THR A 63 6.30 24.97 1.03
N THR A 64 5.43 24.47 1.91
CA THR A 64 4.48 23.40 1.59
C THR A 64 3.05 23.86 1.83
N ARG A 65 2.11 23.25 1.13
CA ARG A 65 0.67 23.33 1.42
C ARG A 65 0.05 21.93 1.41
N VAL A 66 -1.10 21.77 2.06
CA VAL A 66 -1.85 20.51 2.03
C VAL A 66 -2.38 20.24 0.61
N LYS A 67 -2.40 18.97 0.22
CA LYS A 67 -3.01 18.51 -1.03
C LYS A 67 -4.52 18.75 -1.01
N THR A 68 -5.07 19.24 -2.12
CA THR A 68 -6.52 19.26 -2.36
C THR A 68 -7.03 17.84 -2.63
N PRO A 69 -8.33 17.55 -2.47
CA PRO A 69 -8.92 16.26 -2.81
C PRO A 69 -8.50 15.72 -4.18
N GLU A 70 -8.43 16.60 -5.17
CA GLU A 70 -8.11 16.28 -6.56
C GLU A 70 -6.62 15.95 -6.78
N GLU A 71 -5.76 16.37 -5.85
CA GLU A 71 -4.31 16.10 -5.87
C GLU A 71 -3.92 14.84 -5.08
N ILE A 72 -4.85 14.28 -4.30
CA ILE A 72 -4.61 13.07 -3.51
C ILE A 72 -4.68 11.86 -4.43
N THR A 73 -3.55 11.17 -4.57
CA THR A 73 -3.45 9.96 -5.39
C THR A 73 -3.72 8.71 -4.56
N ASP A 74 -4.14 7.62 -5.20
CA ASP A 74 -4.27 6.31 -4.54
C ASP A 74 -2.95 5.89 -3.88
N ASP A 75 -1.83 6.27 -4.51
CA ASP A 75 -0.49 5.96 -4.04
C ASP A 75 -0.14 6.69 -2.74
N ASP A 76 -0.60 7.93 -2.56
CA ASP A 76 -0.48 8.68 -1.30
C ASP A 76 -1.22 7.96 -0.18
N LEU A 77 -2.45 7.51 -0.46
CA LEU A 77 -3.32 6.85 0.50
C LEU A 77 -2.79 5.46 0.87
N CYS A 78 -2.30 4.70 -0.10
CA CYS A 78 -1.61 3.45 0.15
C CYS A 78 -0.38 3.66 1.04
N ASN A 79 0.34 4.79 0.92
CA ASN A 79 1.47 5.07 1.82
C ASN A 79 1.03 5.36 3.25
N ILE A 80 -0.10 6.06 3.44
CA ILE A 80 -0.70 6.25 4.78
C ILE A 80 -1.07 4.90 5.38
N ILE A 81 -1.78 4.06 4.63
CA ILE A 81 -2.21 2.73 5.09
C ILE A 81 -0.99 1.87 5.45
N ARG A 82 0.06 1.86 4.63
CA ARG A 82 1.33 1.16 4.94
C ARG A 82 1.99 1.66 6.24
N LYS A 83 1.94 2.96 6.53
CA LYS A 83 2.46 3.51 7.80
C LYS A 83 1.67 2.98 8.99
N PHE A 84 0.34 2.89 8.87
CA PHE A 84 -0.52 2.32 9.91
C PHE A 84 -0.28 0.81 10.09
N ILE A 85 -0.13 0.06 9.00
CA ILE A 85 0.24 -1.36 9.05
C ILE A 85 1.57 -1.54 9.80
N LYS A 86 2.58 -0.71 9.49
CA LYS A 86 3.87 -0.77 10.19
C LYS A 86 3.72 -0.49 11.69
N SER A 87 2.97 0.56 12.03
CA SER A 87 2.69 0.91 13.42
C SER A 87 1.97 -0.23 14.16
N GLU A 88 0.96 -0.83 13.54
CA GLU A 88 0.19 -1.93 14.13
C GLU A 88 1.05 -3.18 14.31
N LYS A 89 1.88 -3.54 13.33
CA LYS A 89 2.84 -4.65 13.47
C LYS A 89 3.76 -4.46 14.67
N THR A 90 4.31 -3.26 14.88
CA THR A 90 5.13 -2.97 16.06
C THR A 90 4.34 -3.13 17.38
N VAL A 91 3.05 -2.77 17.40
CA VAL A 91 2.20 -2.99 18.57
C VAL A 91 1.95 -4.48 18.81
N LEU A 92 1.68 -5.24 17.76
CA LEU A 92 1.44 -6.68 17.83
C LEU A 92 2.69 -7.45 18.27
N GLU A 93 3.86 -7.06 17.78
CA GLU A 93 5.16 -7.59 18.24
C GLU A 93 5.32 -7.42 19.76
N HIS A 94 5.03 -6.24 20.30
CA HIS A 94 5.07 -6.02 21.76
C HIS A 94 4.03 -6.84 22.53
N LYS A 95 2.91 -7.20 21.90
CA LYS A 95 1.87 -8.05 22.48
C LYS A 95 2.11 -9.56 22.27
N ASN A 96 3.14 -9.94 21.51
CA ASN A 96 3.35 -11.31 21.01
C ASN A 96 2.14 -11.85 20.22
N GLU A 97 1.46 -10.98 19.49
CA GLU A 97 0.38 -11.32 18.57
C GLU A 97 0.88 -11.23 17.12
N THR A 98 0.27 -11.97 16.20
CA THR A 98 0.68 -12.00 14.79
C THR A 98 -0.31 -11.32 13.85
N SER A 99 -1.55 -11.12 14.29
CA SER A 99 -2.61 -10.49 13.51
C SER A 99 -3.63 -9.79 14.41
N SER A 100 -4.35 -8.83 13.83
CA SER A 100 -5.52 -8.18 14.42
C SER A 100 -6.54 -7.87 13.33
N ASP A 101 -7.81 -7.76 13.69
CA ASP A 101 -8.87 -7.38 12.74
C ASP A 101 -8.56 -6.02 12.07
N TYR A 102 -7.91 -5.12 12.80
CA TYR A 102 -7.45 -3.84 12.27
C TYR A 102 -6.34 -4.02 11.22
N LEU A 103 -5.36 -4.89 11.48
CA LEU A 103 -4.32 -5.21 10.50
C LEU A 103 -4.91 -5.85 9.24
N GLU A 104 -5.82 -6.81 9.39
CA GLU A 104 -6.50 -7.45 8.25
C GLU A 104 -7.31 -6.44 7.44
N LEU A 105 -8.04 -5.55 8.12
CA LEU A 105 -8.81 -4.50 7.48
C LEU A 105 -7.91 -3.55 6.68
N LEU A 106 -6.79 -3.09 7.23
CA LEU A 106 -5.86 -2.21 6.50
C LEU A 106 -5.30 -2.89 5.25
N ASN A 107 -4.95 -4.18 5.33
CA ASN A 107 -4.44 -4.93 4.18
C ASN A 107 -5.49 -5.07 3.07
N ALA A 108 -6.78 -5.12 3.41
CA ALA A 108 -7.87 -5.19 2.42
C ALA A 108 -8.01 -3.92 1.56
N TYR A 109 -7.33 -2.82 1.92
CA TYR A 109 -7.30 -1.56 1.15
C TYR A 109 -5.94 -1.30 0.48
N LEU A 110 -5.06 -2.30 0.45
CA LEU A 110 -3.86 -2.25 -0.38
C LEU A 110 -4.05 -3.16 -1.59
N PRO A 111 -3.48 -2.80 -2.75
CA PRO A 111 -3.39 -3.72 -3.88
C PRO A 111 -2.72 -5.02 -3.43
N ARG A 112 -3.20 -6.14 -3.97
CA ARG A 112 -2.60 -7.45 -3.71
C ARG A 112 -1.08 -7.38 -3.92
N MET A 113 -0.34 -7.88 -2.93
CA MET A 113 1.10 -8.03 -3.07
C MET A 113 1.41 -9.18 -4.04
N ALA A 114 2.42 -8.98 -4.87
CA ALA A 114 2.93 -9.98 -5.77
C ALA A 114 3.48 -11.15 -4.96
N THR A 115 3.11 -12.38 -5.32
CA THR A 115 3.65 -13.58 -4.67
C THR A 115 5.07 -13.86 -5.18
N PRO A 116 5.88 -14.66 -4.47
CA PRO A 116 7.20 -15.06 -4.94
C PRO A 116 7.17 -15.66 -6.34
N GLU A 117 6.14 -16.45 -6.65
CA GLU A 117 5.95 -17.12 -7.94
C GLU A 117 5.60 -16.12 -9.05
N GLU A 118 4.75 -15.13 -8.77
CA GLU A 118 4.42 -14.06 -9.72
C GLU A 118 5.66 -13.22 -10.05
N ILE A 119 6.48 -12.92 -9.03
CA ILE A 119 7.76 -12.22 -9.20
C ILE A 119 8.74 -13.07 -10.02
N GLU A 120 8.87 -14.35 -9.69
CA GLU A 120 9.75 -15.28 -10.38
C GLU A 120 9.38 -15.43 -11.86
N GLN A 121 8.10 -15.64 -12.16
CA GLN A 121 7.61 -15.78 -13.52
C GLN A 121 7.88 -14.51 -14.33
N TRP A 122 7.59 -13.34 -13.76
CA TRP A 122 7.87 -12.07 -14.43
C TRP A 122 9.35 -11.88 -14.74
N ILE A 123 10.22 -12.24 -13.78
CA ILE A 123 11.68 -12.20 -13.96
C ILE A 123 12.10 -13.10 -15.13
N ARG A 124 11.62 -14.35 -15.19
CA ARG A 124 11.95 -15.29 -16.29
C ARG A 124 11.55 -14.76 -17.66
N ASP A 125 10.41 -14.05 -17.72
CA ASP A 125 9.86 -13.56 -18.99
C ASP A 125 10.48 -12.24 -19.46
N HIS A 126 11.06 -11.43 -18.55
CA HIS A 126 11.45 -10.04 -18.84
C HIS A 126 12.90 -9.69 -18.50
N VAL A 127 13.63 -10.52 -17.76
CA VAL A 127 15.01 -10.27 -17.37
C VAL A 127 15.93 -11.20 -18.15
N ASP A 128 16.78 -10.61 -18.98
CA ASP A 128 17.89 -11.31 -19.62
C ASP A 128 19.11 -11.28 -18.67
N PHE A 129 19.45 -12.47 -18.14
CA PHE A 129 20.58 -12.63 -17.23
C PHE A 129 21.93 -12.77 -17.94
N GLU A 130 21.97 -13.00 -19.25
CA GLU A 130 23.23 -13.21 -19.99
C GLU A 130 24.14 -11.97 -19.97
N ASN A 131 23.52 -10.79 -19.87
CA ASN A 131 24.20 -9.49 -19.86
C ASN A 131 24.44 -8.93 -18.45
N LEU A 132 24.09 -9.68 -17.40
CA LEU A 132 24.20 -9.23 -16.01
C LEU A 132 25.37 -9.90 -15.29
N ASN A 133 26.17 -9.11 -14.58
CA ASN A 133 27.24 -9.63 -13.72
C ASN A 133 26.68 -10.32 -12.45
N SER A 134 25.43 -10.01 -12.10
CA SER A 134 24.72 -10.62 -10.98
C SER A 134 23.21 -10.46 -11.18
N PRO A 135 22.39 -11.47 -10.83
CA PRO A 135 20.93 -11.35 -10.82
C PRO A 135 20.42 -10.16 -10.00
N MET A 136 21.18 -9.74 -8.98
CA MET A 136 20.82 -8.60 -8.15
C MET A 136 20.76 -7.28 -8.93
N GLN A 137 21.38 -7.19 -10.10
CA GLN A 137 21.26 -6.03 -11.00
C GLN A 137 19.84 -5.86 -11.56
N ALA A 138 19.06 -6.94 -11.63
CA ALA A 138 17.66 -6.91 -12.06
C ALA A 138 16.71 -6.31 -11.01
N MET A 139 17.17 -6.12 -9.76
CA MET A 139 16.36 -5.60 -8.64
C MET A 139 15.63 -4.30 -9.01
N GLY A 140 16.32 -3.34 -9.62
CA GLY A 140 15.71 -2.07 -10.02
C GLY A 140 14.62 -2.24 -11.07
N THR A 141 14.81 -3.15 -12.02
CA THR A 141 13.85 -3.45 -13.09
C THR A 141 12.60 -4.12 -12.53
N VAL A 142 12.77 -5.11 -11.65
CA VAL A 142 11.66 -5.81 -10.98
C VAL A 142 10.87 -4.86 -10.08
N MET A 143 11.57 -4.07 -9.25
CA MET A 143 10.93 -3.06 -8.39
C MET A 143 10.24 -1.96 -9.20
N LYS A 144 10.70 -1.65 -10.42
CA LYS A 144 10.01 -0.69 -11.30
C LYS A 144 8.69 -1.25 -11.83
N HIS A 145 8.61 -2.55 -12.11
CA HIS A 145 7.40 -3.20 -12.56
C HIS A 145 6.37 -3.36 -11.43
N PHE A 146 6.77 -4.02 -10.33
CA PHE A 146 5.87 -4.28 -9.21
C PHE A 146 5.68 -3.07 -8.29
N GLY A 147 6.56 -2.08 -8.34
CA GLY A 147 6.47 -0.86 -7.55
C GLY A 147 6.36 -1.17 -6.05
N LYS A 148 5.21 -0.80 -5.47
CA LYS A 148 4.90 -1.00 -4.05
C LYS A 148 4.02 -2.23 -3.79
N GLN A 149 3.82 -3.07 -4.82
CA GLN A 149 3.14 -4.37 -4.72
C GLN A 149 4.11 -5.51 -4.45
N ALA A 150 5.42 -5.27 -4.45
CA ALA A 150 6.41 -6.26 -4.01
C ALA A 150 7.24 -5.72 -2.84
N ASP A 151 7.56 -6.60 -1.90
CA ASP A 151 8.53 -6.29 -0.84
C ASP A 151 9.96 -6.47 -1.37
N GLY A 152 10.83 -5.51 -1.07
CA GLY A 152 12.20 -5.54 -1.58
C GLY A 152 13.03 -6.73 -1.08
N ASN A 153 12.77 -7.21 0.14
CA ASN A 153 13.43 -8.41 0.65
C ASN A 153 12.88 -9.65 -0.05
N GLN A 154 11.58 -9.71 -0.30
CA GLN A 154 10.97 -10.81 -1.07
C GLN A 154 11.56 -10.90 -2.49
N VAL A 155 11.64 -9.78 -3.21
CA VAL A 155 12.27 -9.74 -4.54
C VAL A 155 13.74 -10.18 -4.47
N LYS A 156 14.46 -9.72 -3.45
CA LYS A 156 15.85 -10.13 -3.22
C LYS A 156 15.98 -11.64 -2.99
N GLU A 157 15.10 -12.25 -2.19
CA GLU A 157 15.11 -13.70 -1.97
C GLU A 157 14.80 -14.46 -3.27
N VAL A 158 13.84 -14.00 -4.08
CA VAL A 158 13.56 -14.61 -5.39
C VAL A 158 14.76 -14.51 -6.33
N LEU A 159 15.42 -13.35 -6.40
CA LEU A 159 16.60 -13.15 -7.26
C LEU A 159 17.80 -14.03 -6.87
N LYS A 160 17.93 -14.43 -5.60
CA LYS A 160 18.99 -15.36 -5.19
C LYS A 160 18.86 -16.71 -5.89
N ASN A 161 17.63 -17.16 -6.20
CA ASN A 161 17.40 -18.43 -6.91
C ASN A 161 17.93 -18.43 -8.35
N PHE A 162 18.26 -17.26 -8.90
CA PHE A 162 18.86 -17.09 -10.22
C PHE A 162 20.38 -16.88 -10.17
N THR A 163 20.98 -16.90 -8.97
CA THR A 163 22.44 -16.79 -8.83
C THR A 163 23.08 -18.12 -9.21
N PRO A 164 24.09 -18.12 -10.10
CA PRO A 164 24.81 -19.34 -10.47
C PRO A 164 25.60 -19.95 -9.30
#